data_AF-A0A940NJB7-F1
#
_entry.id   AF-A0A940NJB7-F1
#
_cell.length_a   1.000
_cell.length_b   1.000
_cell.length_c   1.000
_cell.angle_alpha   90.00
_cell.angle_beta   90.00
_cell.angle_gamma   90.00
#
_symmetry.space_group_name_H-M   'P 1'
#
loop_
_entity.id
_entity.type
_entity.pdbx_description
1 polymer ?
#
loop_
_entity_poly.entity_id
_entity_poly.type
_entity_poly.pdbx_seq_one_letter_code
_entity_poly.pdbx_strand_id
1 'polypeptide(L)'
;MSAMKVGQITQAIHDEPMVVDTLGGRMHVHWDTQAQATPNGQLVFFTEFLATAGVFDAFVESCPLEYHSPNSPGKRDVLGTLVLAALAGHRRYAHVTALRGDAVAAQALGMTRIVSEDTVRRGMQRIDAPTSEQWLCPQLTHSVREALAVPWVLDIDASIKPLYGRQEGAEISYNPHKPGRPSHALHTYWVGNLRLVLDVQVSPGKQHTSAHAREGLARLLDELADRRPALVRGDCGYGNEGILTVLEARTQPYLLRLRQTRNVKRLIARQASRADWTLADAQGWQSAEAQLKLDGWSRSRRVVVLRRRIRDDEPVNALRESTQLRLPIEDDAVLDAHEMWEYTVLVTDVAYPLYTVAQLYRDRCDCENGFDELKNQWGLGGFTTQDITRCQTTARIVALVYNWWSWYCRAAHPESRLEAVTSRPLLLAAVGRSASHAGSTQLYLTPLHAMTQQIRSLVGNIRKAIEHVKGLAEQLPKTDRWRELLRYICARIVPSRSLQMVRPRPSLRQIATG
;
A
#
# COMPACT_ATOMS: atom_id res chain seq x y z
N MET A 1 -41.39 -14.67 0.34
CA MET A 1 -40.97 -15.05 -1.03
C MET A 1 -40.00 -16.20 -0.92
N SER A 2 -40.42 -17.38 -1.39
CA SER A 2 -39.74 -18.67 -1.22
C SER A 2 -38.31 -18.67 -1.76
N ALA A 3 -37.41 -19.29 -1.00
CA ALA A 3 -36.10 -19.73 -1.45
C ALA A 3 -36.29 -20.77 -2.58
N MET A 4 -35.91 -20.41 -3.80
CA MET A 4 -35.72 -21.38 -4.87
C MET A 4 -34.58 -22.33 -4.48
N LYS A 5 -34.91 -23.61 -4.29
CA LYS A 5 -33.93 -24.70 -4.18
C LYS A 5 -33.12 -24.74 -5.48
N VAL A 6 -31.83 -24.40 -5.41
CA VAL A 6 -30.83 -24.48 -6.50
C VAL A 6 -30.46 -25.95 -6.80
N GLY A 7 -31.42 -26.88 -6.69
CA GLY A 7 -31.21 -28.33 -6.80
C GLY A 7 -31.85 -28.97 -8.03
N GLN A 8 -32.36 -28.18 -8.99
CA GLN A 8 -33.09 -28.69 -10.17
C GLN A 8 -32.69 -28.00 -11.48
N ILE A 9 -31.43 -27.58 -11.63
CA ILE A 9 -30.89 -27.16 -12.94
C ILE A 9 -29.64 -27.98 -13.22
N THR A 10 -29.84 -29.27 -13.48
CA THR A 10 -28.82 -30.12 -14.12
C THR A 10 -29.49 -30.78 -15.32
N GLN A 11 -29.88 -29.96 -16.29
CA GLN A 11 -30.04 -30.48 -17.65
C GLN A 11 -28.64 -30.73 -18.20
N ALA A 12 -28.43 -31.93 -18.73
CA ALA A 12 -27.20 -32.31 -19.40
C ALA A 12 -26.86 -31.25 -20.45
N ILE A 13 -25.72 -30.57 -20.27
CA ILE A 13 -25.20 -29.64 -21.27
C ILE A 13 -24.76 -30.53 -22.43
N HIS A 14 -25.51 -30.48 -23.52
CA HIS A 14 -25.15 -31.14 -24.77
C HIS A 14 -23.84 -30.54 -25.30
N ASP A 15 -22.96 -31.40 -25.84
CA ASP A 15 -21.68 -31.05 -26.47
C ASP A 15 -21.85 -30.33 -27.83
N GLU A 16 -23.09 -30.12 -28.26
CA GLU A 16 -23.41 -29.44 -29.51
C GLU A 16 -23.28 -27.91 -29.39
N PRO A 17 -22.73 -27.22 -30.40
CA PRO A 17 -22.59 -25.78 -30.39
C PRO A 17 -23.93 -25.08 -30.25
N MET A 18 -24.04 -24.17 -29.29
CA MET A 18 -25.19 -23.28 -29.19
C MET A 18 -25.08 -22.20 -30.26
N VAL A 19 -26.06 -22.15 -31.17
CA VAL A 19 -26.12 -21.13 -32.21
C VAL A 19 -26.70 -19.84 -31.62
N VAL A 20 -25.96 -18.74 -31.74
CA VAL A 20 -26.35 -17.41 -31.26
C VAL A 20 -26.29 -16.43 -32.43
N ASP A 21 -27.45 -15.89 -32.82
CA ASP A 21 -27.51 -14.84 -33.84
C ASP A 21 -27.20 -13.48 -33.18
N THR A 22 -26.14 -12.81 -33.66
CA THR A 22 -25.67 -11.51 -33.16
C THR A 22 -25.73 -10.44 -34.25
N LEU A 23 -25.56 -9.17 -33.88
CA LEU A 23 -25.42 -8.07 -34.85
C LEU A 23 -24.24 -8.28 -35.83
N GLY A 24 -23.20 -9.01 -35.41
CA GLY A 24 -22.05 -9.35 -36.24
C GLY A 24 -22.22 -10.63 -37.08
N GLY A 25 -23.43 -11.21 -37.09
CA GLY A 25 -23.72 -12.48 -37.73
C GLY A 25 -23.90 -13.63 -36.73
N ARG A 26 -24.11 -14.83 -37.28
CA ARG A 26 -24.33 -16.05 -36.52
C ARG A 26 -23.04 -16.57 -35.89
N MET A 27 -23.06 -16.84 -34.60
CA MET A 27 -21.95 -17.40 -33.83
C MET A 27 -22.30 -18.79 -33.31
N HIS A 28 -21.33 -19.71 -33.31
CA HIS A 28 -21.46 -21.04 -32.71
C HIS A 28 -20.65 -21.07 -31.42
N VAL A 29 -21.35 -21.17 -30.29
CA VAL A 29 -20.77 -21.05 -28.94
C VAL A 29 -20.57 -22.45 -28.34
N HIS A 30 -19.31 -22.74 -27.98
CA HIS A 30 -18.92 -23.96 -27.26
C HIS A 30 -18.47 -23.61 -25.84
N TRP A 31 -18.90 -24.40 -24.86
CA TRP A 31 -18.43 -24.29 -23.49
C TRP A 31 -17.21 -25.18 -23.29
N ASP A 32 -16.01 -24.62 -23.44
CA ASP A 32 -14.78 -25.36 -23.15
C ASP A 32 -14.44 -25.27 -21.66
N THR A 33 -14.69 -26.38 -20.95
CA THR A 33 -14.41 -26.50 -19.51
C THR A 33 -13.01 -27.02 -19.22
N GLN A 34 -12.25 -27.43 -20.24
CA GLN A 34 -10.89 -27.98 -20.10
C GLN A 34 -9.81 -27.04 -20.64
N ALA A 35 -10.20 -25.95 -21.33
CA ALA A 35 -9.29 -24.93 -21.82
C ALA A 35 -8.34 -24.43 -20.73
N GLN A 36 -7.04 -24.55 -21.00
CA GLN A 36 -5.99 -23.96 -20.17
C GLN A 36 -5.82 -22.48 -20.56
N ALA A 37 -6.78 -21.65 -20.18
CA ALA A 37 -6.79 -20.23 -20.48
C ALA A 37 -6.80 -19.37 -19.21
N THR A 38 -6.23 -18.17 -19.32
CA THR A 38 -6.28 -17.14 -18.28
C THR A 38 -6.54 -15.77 -18.89
N PRO A 39 -7.36 -14.92 -18.24
CA PRO A 39 -7.48 -13.51 -18.62
C PRO A 39 -6.24 -12.67 -18.23
N ASN A 40 -5.35 -13.23 -17.41
CA ASN A 40 -4.19 -12.54 -16.82
C ASN A 40 -2.87 -13.21 -17.24
N GLY A 41 -2.68 -13.48 -18.53
CA GLY A 41 -1.54 -14.22 -19.07
C GLY A 41 -0.17 -13.62 -18.72
N GLN A 42 -0.06 -12.29 -18.55
CA GLN A 42 1.21 -11.67 -18.15
C GLN A 42 1.58 -11.92 -16.68
N LEU A 43 0.67 -12.48 -15.89
CA LEU A 43 0.93 -12.90 -14.51
C LEU A 43 2.18 -13.77 -14.39
N VAL A 44 2.52 -14.56 -15.42
CA VAL A 44 3.73 -15.40 -15.41
C VAL A 44 5.03 -14.64 -15.16
N PHE A 45 5.13 -13.39 -15.61
CA PHE A 45 6.31 -12.57 -15.35
C PHE A 45 6.37 -12.13 -13.89
N PHE A 46 5.21 -11.87 -13.29
CA PHE A 46 5.12 -11.59 -11.86
C PHE A 46 5.42 -12.84 -11.02
N THR A 47 4.94 -14.02 -11.42
CA THR A 47 5.27 -15.26 -10.70
C THR A 47 6.74 -15.64 -10.85
N GLU A 48 7.36 -15.40 -12.01
CA GLU A 48 8.80 -15.55 -12.20
C GLU A 48 9.59 -14.60 -11.29
N PHE A 49 9.14 -13.35 -11.15
CA PHE A 49 9.72 -12.38 -10.23
C PHE A 49 9.66 -12.88 -8.78
N LEU A 50 8.49 -13.34 -8.31
CA LEU A 50 8.32 -13.89 -6.96
C LEU A 50 9.19 -15.15 -6.72
N ALA A 51 9.25 -16.05 -7.70
CA ALA A 51 10.03 -17.29 -7.61
C ALA A 51 11.54 -17.01 -7.60
N THR A 52 12.01 -16.07 -8.43
CA THR A 52 13.42 -15.65 -8.47
C THR A 52 13.82 -15.02 -7.14
N ALA A 53 12.96 -14.17 -6.57
CA ALA A 53 13.15 -13.56 -5.26
C ALA A 53 13.06 -14.57 -4.10
N GLY A 54 12.31 -15.66 -4.27
CA GLY A 54 12.02 -16.64 -3.21
C GLY A 54 11.01 -16.17 -2.16
N VAL A 55 10.38 -15.01 -2.36
CA VAL A 55 9.50 -14.38 -1.34
C VAL A 55 8.16 -15.09 -1.19
N PHE A 56 7.60 -15.65 -2.26
CA PHE A 56 6.34 -16.39 -2.17
C PHE A 56 6.54 -17.74 -1.46
N ASP A 57 7.65 -18.43 -1.74
CA ASP A 57 7.99 -19.68 -1.06
C ASP A 57 8.26 -19.44 0.43
N ALA A 58 9.07 -18.43 0.77
CA ALA A 58 9.31 -18.06 2.17
C ALA A 58 8.00 -17.68 2.90
N PHE A 59 7.08 -16.99 2.23
CA PHE A 59 5.76 -16.65 2.79
C PHE A 59 4.91 -17.90 3.06
N VAL A 60 4.91 -18.87 2.14
CA VAL A 60 4.19 -20.13 2.28
C VAL A 60 4.84 -21.03 3.34
N GLU A 61 6.15 -21.17 3.35
CA GLU A 61 6.89 -22.03 4.29
C GLU A 61 6.74 -21.55 5.73
N SER A 62 6.90 -20.25 5.96
CA SER A 62 6.78 -19.64 7.29
C SER A 62 5.35 -19.52 7.82
N CYS A 63 4.33 -19.82 7.01
CA CYS A 63 2.95 -19.70 7.44
C CYS A 63 2.58 -20.77 8.47
N PRO A 64 1.95 -20.41 9.60
CA PRO A 64 1.64 -21.31 10.70
C PRO A 64 0.43 -22.24 10.44
N LEU A 65 -0.17 -22.16 9.25
CA LEU A 65 -1.35 -22.95 8.92
C LEU A 65 -1.02 -24.45 8.85
N GLU A 66 -1.57 -25.22 9.78
CA GLU A 66 -1.43 -26.68 9.78
C GLU A 66 -2.74 -27.38 9.43
N TYR A 67 -2.61 -28.47 8.67
CA TYR A 67 -3.69 -29.35 8.29
C TYR A 67 -3.32 -30.78 8.66
N HIS A 68 -4.23 -31.48 9.35
CA HIS A 68 -4.01 -32.88 9.76
C HIS A 68 -4.74 -33.89 8.86
N SER A 69 -5.66 -33.44 8.00
CA SER A 69 -6.41 -34.35 7.12
C SER A 69 -5.77 -34.43 5.73
N PRO A 70 -5.62 -35.64 5.14
CA PRO A 70 -5.16 -35.83 3.77
C PRO A 70 -6.02 -35.14 2.70
N ASN A 71 -7.29 -34.86 3.02
CA ASN A 71 -8.23 -34.19 2.13
C ASN A 71 -8.17 -32.65 2.21
N SER A 72 -7.26 -32.11 3.04
CA SER A 72 -7.10 -30.67 3.19
C SER A 72 -6.43 -30.07 1.95
N PRO A 73 -6.78 -28.83 1.57
CA PRO A 73 -6.04 -28.13 0.53
C PRO A 73 -4.57 -27.95 0.92
N GLY A 74 -3.69 -27.79 -0.08
CA GLY A 74 -2.33 -27.38 0.19
C GLY A 74 -2.31 -25.97 0.78
N LYS A 75 -1.38 -25.72 1.72
CA LYS A 75 -1.10 -24.38 2.26
C LYS A 75 -0.85 -23.36 1.15
N ARG A 76 -0.05 -23.76 0.15
CA ARG A 76 0.22 -22.96 -1.05
C ARG A 76 -1.05 -22.60 -1.82
N ASP A 77 -2.01 -23.52 -1.95
CA ASP A 77 -3.26 -23.26 -2.67
C ASP A 77 -4.11 -22.19 -1.97
N VAL A 78 -4.17 -22.23 -0.63
CA VAL A 78 -4.91 -21.26 0.18
C VAL A 78 -4.28 -19.88 0.08
N LEU A 79 -2.96 -19.80 0.28
CA LEU A 79 -2.23 -18.54 0.28
C LEU A 79 -2.13 -17.93 -1.13
N GLY A 80 -1.84 -18.75 -2.14
CA GLY A 80 -1.81 -18.32 -3.53
C GLY A 80 -3.18 -17.83 -4.01
N THR A 81 -4.28 -18.44 -3.55
CA THR A 81 -5.63 -17.91 -3.83
C THR A 81 -5.83 -16.49 -3.27
N LEU A 82 -5.32 -16.19 -2.08
CA LEU A 82 -5.35 -14.83 -1.52
C LEU A 82 -4.48 -13.86 -2.31
N VAL A 83 -3.29 -14.28 -2.73
CA VAL A 83 -2.40 -13.47 -3.57
C VAL A 83 -3.08 -13.13 -4.90
N LEU A 84 -3.65 -14.11 -5.58
CA LEU A 84 -4.37 -13.91 -6.84
C LEU A 84 -5.60 -13.01 -6.66
N ALA A 85 -6.36 -13.17 -5.56
CA ALA A 85 -7.50 -12.31 -5.27
C ALA A 85 -7.07 -10.84 -5.03
N ALA A 86 -5.99 -10.61 -4.28
CA ALA A 86 -5.45 -9.28 -4.07
C ALA A 86 -4.94 -8.65 -5.37
N LEU A 87 -4.24 -9.41 -6.22
CA LEU A 87 -3.78 -8.97 -7.55
C LEU A 87 -4.94 -8.65 -8.51
N ALA A 88 -6.03 -9.43 -8.46
CA ALA A 88 -7.24 -9.17 -9.24
C ALA A 88 -8.04 -7.96 -8.73
N GLY A 89 -7.60 -7.29 -7.66
CA GLY A 89 -8.28 -6.14 -7.07
C GLY A 89 -9.58 -6.51 -6.37
N HIS A 90 -9.71 -7.75 -5.92
CA HIS A 90 -10.89 -8.20 -5.20
C HIS A 90 -11.01 -7.48 -3.86
N ARG A 91 -12.25 -7.11 -3.51
CA ARG A 91 -12.56 -6.40 -2.27
C ARG A 91 -13.40 -7.22 -1.30
N ARG A 92 -13.71 -8.47 -1.62
CA ARG A 92 -14.56 -9.37 -0.82
C ARG A 92 -14.15 -10.82 -1.08
N TYR A 93 -14.33 -11.69 -0.08
CA TYR A 93 -14.11 -13.13 -0.22
C TYR A 93 -14.92 -13.74 -1.37
N ALA A 94 -16.18 -13.32 -1.56
CA ALA A 94 -17.06 -13.85 -2.61
C ALA A 94 -16.51 -13.67 -4.03
N HIS A 95 -15.65 -12.67 -4.24
CA HIS A 95 -15.06 -12.43 -5.56
C HIS A 95 -14.05 -13.54 -5.93
N VAL A 96 -13.47 -14.26 -4.95
CA VAL A 96 -12.55 -15.39 -5.20
C VAL A 96 -13.17 -16.43 -6.15
N THR A 97 -14.50 -16.60 -6.11
CA THR A 97 -15.24 -17.51 -7.00
C THR A 97 -14.98 -17.22 -8.49
N ALA A 98 -14.74 -15.96 -8.86
CA ALA A 98 -14.43 -15.59 -10.24
C ALA A 98 -13.08 -16.13 -10.74
N LEU A 99 -12.16 -16.49 -9.85
CA LEU A 99 -10.84 -17.02 -10.20
C LEU A 99 -10.81 -18.55 -10.28
N ARG A 100 -11.90 -19.23 -9.91
CA ARG A 100 -11.91 -20.70 -9.70
C ARG A 100 -11.50 -21.52 -10.92
N GLY A 101 -11.78 -21.02 -12.12
CA GLY A 101 -11.46 -21.68 -13.38
C GLY A 101 -10.05 -21.39 -13.92
N ASP A 102 -9.30 -20.47 -13.30
CA ASP A 102 -8.00 -20.03 -13.83
C ASP A 102 -6.87 -21.02 -13.47
N ALA A 103 -6.82 -22.13 -14.21
CA ALA A 103 -5.83 -23.18 -14.03
C ALA A 103 -4.40 -22.70 -14.37
N VAL A 104 -4.26 -21.77 -15.32
CA VAL A 104 -2.95 -21.25 -15.73
C VAL A 104 -2.35 -20.38 -14.63
N ALA A 105 -3.14 -19.51 -13.99
CA ALA A 105 -2.69 -18.72 -12.84
C ALA A 105 -2.31 -19.61 -11.65
N ALA A 106 -3.09 -20.67 -11.39
CA ALA A 106 -2.76 -21.65 -10.36
C ALA A 106 -1.41 -22.33 -10.64
N GLN A 107 -1.22 -22.85 -11.86
CA GLN A 107 0.01 -23.49 -12.28
C GLN A 107 1.22 -22.54 -12.20
N ALA A 108 1.05 -21.28 -12.59
CA ALA A 108 2.12 -20.27 -12.58
C ALA A 108 2.67 -19.98 -11.18
N LEU A 109 1.84 -20.14 -10.13
CA LEU A 109 2.25 -20.03 -8.72
C LEU A 109 2.62 -21.39 -8.10
N GLY A 110 2.66 -22.46 -8.87
CA GLY A 110 2.91 -23.82 -8.38
C GLY A 110 1.82 -24.34 -7.45
N MET A 111 0.59 -23.84 -7.62
CA MET A 111 -0.61 -24.32 -6.94
C MET A 111 -1.22 -25.50 -7.70
N THR A 112 -1.92 -26.38 -7.00
CA THR A 112 -2.68 -27.46 -7.64
C THR A 112 -4.03 -26.95 -8.17
N ARG A 113 -4.61 -25.96 -7.48
CA ARG A 113 -5.90 -25.35 -7.83
C ARG A 113 -6.12 -24.06 -7.05
N ILE A 114 -6.99 -23.21 -7.57
CA ILE A 114 -7.56 -22.08 -6.82
C ILE A 114 -8.69 -22.60 -5.94
N VAL A 115 -8.62 -22.40 -4.63
CA VAL A 115 -9.61 -22.94 -3.66
C VAL A 115 -10.85 -22.04 -3.54
N SER A 116 -11.92 -22.57 -2.93
CA SER A 116 -13.13 -21.77 -2.68
C SER A 116 -12.91 -20.73 -1.59
N GLU A 117 -13.74 -19.68 -1.58
CA GLU A 117 -13.71 -18.67 -0.53
C GLU A 117 -13.86 -19.24 0.89
N ASP A 118 -14.71 -20.27 1.07
CA ASP A 118 -14.91 -20.92 2.37
C ASP A 118 -13.67 -21.67 2.83
N THR A 119 -12.91 -22.21 1.88
CA THR A 119 -11.65 -22.89 2.18
C THR A 119 -10.61 -21.88 2.66
N VAL A 120 -10.51 -20.73 1.99
CA VAL A 120 -9.64 -19.62 2.42
C VAL A 120 -10.03 -19.13 3.81
N ARG A 121 -11.31 -18.82 4.03
CA ARG A 121 -11.82 -18.31 5.31
C ARG A 121 -11.57 -19.30 6.46
N ARG A 122 -11.85 -20.59 6.24
CA ARG A 122 -11.56 -21.65 7.23
C ARG A 122 -10.06 -21.81 7.49
N GLY A 123 -9.21 -21.64 6.47
CA GLY A 123 -7.76 -21.61 6.64
C GLY A 123 -7.33 -20.49 7.58
N MET A 124 -7.75 -19.26 7.30
CA MET A 124 -7.42 -18.08 8.13
C MET A 124 -7.98 -18.16 9.55
N GLN A 125 -9.11 -18.86 9.75
CA GLN A 125 -9.67 -19.08 11.10
C GLN A 125 -8.77 -19.89 12.03
N ARG A 126 -7.88 -20.73 11.48
CA ARG A 126 -6.97 -21.59 12.27
C ARG A 126 -5.76 -20.85 12.83
N ILE A 127 -5.48 -19.65 12.32
CA ILE A 127 -4.35 -18.83 12.76
C ILE A 127 -4.88 -17.85 13.79
N ASP A 128 -4.31 -17.86 14.99
CA ASP A 128 -4.65 -16.90 16.04
C ASP A 128 -3.92 -15.55 15.84
N ALA A 129 -4.28 -14.55 16.65
CA ALA A 129 -3.74 -13.20 16.49
C ALA A 129 -2.21 -13.13 16.71
N PRO A 130 -1.64 -13.69 17.80
CA PRO A 130 -0.20 -13.62 18.03
C PRO A 130 0.61 -14.35 16.97
N THR A 131 0.17 -15.52 16.52
CA THR A 131 0.88 -16.29 15.49
C THR A 131 0.77 -15.61 14.13
N SER A 132 -0.37 -14.99 13.82
CA SER A 132 -0.53 -14.14 12.63
C SER A 132 0.45 -12.96 12.63
N GLU A 133 0.61 -12.29 13.76
CA GLU A 133 1.56 -11.19 13.91
C GLU A 133 3.02 -11.64 13.76
N GLN A 134 3.41 -12.71 14.46
CA GLN A 134 4.74 -13.30 14.36
C GLN A 134 5.09 -13.78 12.95
N TRP A 135 4.09 -14.19 12.17
CA TRP A 135 4.27 -14.58 10.77
C TRP A 135 4.35 -13.37 9.83
N LEU A 136 3.38 -12.44 9.89
CA LEU A 136 3.21 -11.42 8.85
C LEU A 136 4.03 -10.14 9.06
N CYS A 137 4.27 -9.72 10.31
CA CYS A 137 5.07 -8.51 10.57
C CYS A 137 6.52 -8.64 10.06
N PRO A 138 7.21 -9.78 10.28
CA PRO A 138 8.53 -10.00 9.69
C PRO A 138 8.51 -10.04 8.15
N GLN A 139 7.45 -10.60 7.54
CA GLN A 139 7.32 -10.65 6.07
C GLN A 139 7.15 -9.25 5.47
N LEU A 140 6.30 -8.41 6.06
CA LEU A 140 6.14 -7.01 5.65
C LEU A 140 7.44 -6.24 5.84
N THR A 141 8.09 -6.38 6.99
CA THR A 141 9.39 -5.74 7.26
C THR A 141 10.44 -6.19 6.24
N HIS A 142 10.55 -7.48 5.97
CA HIS A 142 11.49 -8.03 4.99
C HIS A 142 11.23 -7.50 3.57
N SER A 143 9.95 -7.28 3.21
CA SER A 143 9.59 -6.73 1.90
C SER A 143 10.08 -5.30 1.66
N VAL A 144 10.43 -4.55 2.71
CA VAL A 144 10.88 -3.15 2.61
C VAL A 144 12.27 -2.89 3.21
N ARG A 145 12.81 -3.80 4.03
CA ARG A 145 13.98 -3.58 4.89
C ARG A 145 15.18 -2.99 4.19
N GLU A 146 15.52 -3.46 2.99
CA GLU A 146 16.71 -2.96 2.27
C GLU A 146 16.56 -1.53 1.77
N ALA A 147 15.33 -1.10 1.49
CA ALA A 147 15.06 0.29 1.15
C ALA A 147 15.22 1.25 2.34
N LEU A 148 15.15 0.73 3.58
CA LEU A 148 15.30 1.53 4.79
C LEU A 148 16.76 1.80 5.17
N ALA A 149 17.72 1.33 4.36
CA ALA A 149 19.15 1.54 4.60
C ALA A 149 19.62 2.98 4.31
N VAL A 150 18.78 3.78 3.63
CA VAL A 150 19.01 5.21 3.37
C VAL A 150 17.96 6.04 4.10
N PRO A 151 18.21 7.33 4.40
CA PRO A 151 17.22 8.19 5.04
C PRO A 151 15.87 8.15 4.33
N TRP A 152 14.82 7.86 5.09
CA TRP A 152 13.46 7.70 4.59
C TRP A 152 12.45 8.36 5.52
N VAL A 153 11.24 8.61 5.01
CA VAL A 153 10.16 9.26 5.76
C VAL A 153 9.05 8.25 6.02
N LEU A 154 8.64 8.16 7.29
CA LEU A 154 7.49 7.37 7.71
C LEU A 154 6.25 8.25 7.66
N ASP A 155 5.28 7.89 6.83
CA ASP A 155 3.94 8.47 6.84
C ASP A 155 2.98 7.57 7.59
N ILE A 156 2.16 8.17 8.44
CA ILE A 156 1.13 7.48 9.21
C ILE A 156 -0.22 8.09 8.86
N ASP A 157 -1.17 7.22 8.53
CA ASP A 157 -2.54 7.60 8.25
C ASP A 157 -3.55 6.59 8.80
N ALA A 158 -4.76 7.07 9.10
CA ALA A 158 -5.87 6.27 9.60
C ALA A 158 -7.03 6.26 8.60
N SER A 159 -7.28 5.10 8.00
CA SER A 159 -8.38 4.92 7.08
C SER A 159 -9.61 4.32 7.77
N ILE A 160 -10.78 4.97 7.62
CA ILE A 160 -12.04 4.45 8.14
C ILE A 160 -12.75 3.60 7.09
N LYS A 161 -13.05 2.35 7.45
CA LYS A 161 -13.77 1.40 6.60
C LYS A 161 -15.20 1.17 7.12
N PRO A 162 -16.24 1.69 6.43
CA PRO A 162 -17.62 1.39 6.76
C PRO A 162 -17.92 -0.10 6.66
N LEU A 163 -18.64 -0.61 7.65
CA LEU A 163 -19.15 -1.96 7.74
C LEU A 163 -20.68 -1.97 7.59
N TYR A 164 -21.20 -3.02 6.99
CA TYR A 164 -22.64 -3.19 6.72
C TYR A 164 -23.26 -4.34 7.53
N GLY A 165 -22.51 -4.91 8.47
CA GLY A 165 -22.92 -6.04 9.30
C GLY A 165 -22.72 -5.77 10.80
N ARG A 166 -22.77 -6.85 11.58
CA ARG A 166 -22.54 -6.84 13.04
C ARG A 166 -21.20 -7.49 13.38
N GLN A 167 -20.15 -7.13 12.66
CA GLN A 167 -18.81 -7.65 12.89
C GLN A 167 -18.27 -7.19 14.25
N GLU A 168 -17.37 -7.97 14.84
CA GLU A 168 -16.58 -7.56 16.00
C GLU A 168 -15.85 -6.25 15.71
N GLY A 169 -15.85 -5.32 16.67
CA GLY A 169 -15.26 -4.00 16.52
C GLY A 169 -16.00 -3.05 15.55
N ALA A 170 -17.16 -3.46 15.02
CA ALA A 170 -18.02 -2.60 14.22
C ALA A 170 -18.71 -1.56 15.11
N GLU A 171 -18.00 -0.47 15.38
CA GLU A 171 -18.47 0.60 16.23
C GLU A 171 -18.69 1.88 15.43
N ILE A 172 -19.70 2.67 15.80
CA ILE A 172 -19.97 3.95 15.15
C ILE A 172 -18.84 4.91 15.49
N SER A 173 -18.12 5.34 14.46
CA SER A 173 -17.03 6.30 14.52
C SER A 173 -17.35 7.54 13.69
N TYR A 174 -16.55 8.59 13.84
CA TYR A 174 -16.60 9.71 12.90
C TYR A 174 -16.24 9.21 11.50
N ASN A 175 -17.15 9.43 10.55
CA ASN A 175 -16.96 9.12 9.13
C ASN A 175 -17.74 10.17 8.31
N PRO A 176 -17.07 11.16 7.71
CA PRO A 176 -17.72 12.26 7.00
C PRO A 176 -18.52 11.76 5.79
N HIS A 177 -18.02 10.74 5.08
CA HIS A 177 -18.69 10.20 3.91
C HIS A 177 -19.92 9.35 4.24
N LYS A 178 -19.95 8.69 5.40
CA LYS A 178 -21.08 7.86 5.84
C LYS A 178 -21.34 8.01 7.36
N PRO A 179 -21.91 9.13 7.80
CA PRO A 179 -22.18 9.38 9.21
C PRO A 179 -23.07 8.29 9.84
N GLY A 180 -22.79 7.93 11.09
CA GLY A 180 -23.58 6.95 11.84
C GLY A 180 -23.37 5.49 11.45
N ARG A 181 -22.42 5.19 10.56
CA ARG A 181 -22.13 3.79 10.16
C ARG A 181 -21.04 3.17 11.04
N PRO A 182 -21.28 1.96 11.57
CA PRO A 182 -20.22 1.15 12.17
C PRO A 182 -19.04 0.98 11.22
N SER A 183 -17.82 1.11 11.73
CA SER A 183 -16.60 1.05 10.92
C SER A 183 -15.48 0.32 11.63
N HIS A 184 -14.48 -0.12 10.88
CA HIS A 184 -13.13 -0.41 11.40
C HIS A 184 -12.20 0.76 11.07
N ALA A 185 -11.22 1.00 11.93
CA ALA A 185 -10.12 1.92 11.67
C ALA A 185 -8.87 1.14 11.25
N LEU A 186 -8.22 1.54 10.16
CA LEU A 186 -7.00 0.94 9.66
C LEU A 186 -5.86 1.95 9.77
N HIS A 187 -5.01 1.80 10.77
CA HIS A 187 -3.79 2.58 10.92
C HIS A 187 -2.70 1.97 10.06
N THR A 188 -2.24 2.71 9.05
CA THR A 188 -1.24 2.23 8.10
C THR A 188 0.06 3.00 8.30
N TYR A 189 1.17 2.26 8.42
CA TYR A 189 2.52 2.79 8.53
C TYR A 189 3.22 2.58 7.19
N TRP A 190 3.76 3.64 6.61
CA TRP A 190 4.12 3.65 5.20
C TRP A 190 5.44 4.38 4.92
N VAL A 191 6.25 3.82 4.02
CA VAL A 191 7.48 4.44 3.53
C VAL A 191 7.10 5.43 2.42
N GLY A 192 7.01 6.73 2.76
CA GLY A 192 6.51 7.78 1.88
C GLY A 192 7.14 7.79 0.49
N ASN A 193 8.47 7.88 0.46
CA ASN A 193 9.25 8.03 -0.78
C ASN A 193 9.16 6.83 -1.72
N LEU A 194 8.77 5.65 -1.24
CA LEU A 194 8.70 4.45 -2.08
C LEU A 194 7.30 3.93 -2.31
N ARG A 195 6.34 4.48 -1.56
CA ARG A 195 4.97 4.00 -1.54
C ARG A 195 4.88 2.53 -1.14
N LEU A 196 5.39 2.18 0.05
CA LEU A 196 5.42 0.80 0.56
C LEU A 196 4.84 0.73 1.98
N VAL A 197 4.10 -0.33 2.28
CA VAL A 197 3.50 -0.55 3.61
C VAL A 197 4.52 -1.23 4.53
N LEU A 198 4.74 -0.67 5.72
CA LEU A 198 5.52 -1.31 6.78
C LEU A 198 4.66 -2.22 7.66
N ASP A 199 3.52 -1.71 8.09
CA ASP A 199 2.50 -2.48 8.84
C ASP A 199 1.14 -1.80 8.67
N VAL A 200 0.08 -2.57 8.93
CA VAL A 200 -1.30 -2.08 9.00
C VAL A 200 -1.93 -2.65 10.27
N GLN A 201 -2.66 -1.83 11.02
CA GLN A 201 -3.36 -2.23 12.24
C GLN A 201 -4.84 -1.91 12.12
N VAL A 202 -5.67 -2.94 12.23
CA VAL A 202 -7.12 -2.92 12.15
C VAL A 202 -7.64 -2.89 13.58
N SER A 203 -8.35 -1.81 13.90
CA SER A 203 -8.93 -1.55 15.22
C SER A 203 -10.44 -1.30 15.10
N PRO A 204 -11.19 -1.45 16.20
CA PRO A 204 -12.59 -1.03 16.26
C PRO A 204 -12.78 0.42 15.83
N GLY A 205 -13.94 0.76 15.28
CA GLY A 205 -14.17 2.09 14.70
C GLY A 205 -13.91 3.27 15.65
N LYS A 206 -14.27 3.17 16.93
CA LYS A 206 -14.00 4.26 17.91
C LYS A 206 -12.51 4.44 18.21
N GLN A 207 -11.70 3.44 17.88
CA GLN A 207 -10.25 3.44 18.07
C GLN A 207 -9.48 4.11 16.93
N HIS A 208 -10.14 4.89 16.07
CA HIS A 208 -9.48 5.68 15.02
C HIS A 208 -8.56 6.80 15.52
N THR A 209 -8.50 7.03 16.83
CA THR A 209 -7.61 8.05 17.41
C THR A 209 -6.18 7.53 17.51
N SER A 210 -5.21 8.43 17.42
CA SER A 210 -3.79 8.08 17.50
C SER A 210 -3.37 7.37 18.79
N ALA A 211 -4.20 7.39 19.85
CA ALA A 211 -3.93 6.68 21.09
C ALA A 211 -3.73 5.17 20.86
N HIS A 212 -4.45 4.60 19.90
CA HIS A 212 -4.36 3.18 19.54
C HIS A 212 -3.23 2.88 18.53
N ALA A 213 -2.92 3.84 17.65
CA ALA A 213 -1.73 3.78 16.81
C ALA A 213 -0.42 3.97 17.60
N ARG A 214 -0.48 4.50 18.83
CA ARG A 214 0.70 4.81 19.64
C ARG A 214 1.55 3.59 19.95
N GLU A 215 0.91 2.49 20.36
CA GLU A 215 1.60 1.25 20.71
C GLU A 215 2.22 0.59 19.48
N GLY A 216 1.47 0.57 18.37
CA GLY A 216 1.96 0.10 17.08
C GLY A 216 3.16 0.88 16.57
N LEU A 217 3.09 2.22 16.63
CA LEU A 217 4.19 3.10 16.25
C LEU A 217 5.42 2.89 17.12
N ALA A 218 5.22 2.82 18.45
CA ALA A 218 6.31 2.58 19.40
C ALA A 218 7.03 1.26 19.11
N ARG A 219 6.26 0.17 18.97
CA ARG A 219 6.79 -1.16 18.61
C ARG A 219 7.57 -1.11 17.30
N LEU A 220 6.98 -0.53 16.26
CA LEU A 220 7.59 -0.45 14.93
C LEU A 220 8.90 0.35 14.94
N LEU A 221 8.96 1.48 15.65
CA LEU A 221 10.19 2.25 15.79
C LEU A 221 11.28 1.50 16.56
N ASP A 222 10.90 0.74 17.58
CA ASP A 222 11.83 -0.06 18.38
C ASP A 222 12.39 -1.24 17.59
N GLU A 223 11.54 -1.94 16.81
CA GLU A 223 11.93 -3.04 15.92
C GLU A 223 12.86 -2.59 14.77
N LEU A 224 12.70 -1.35 14.29
CA LEU A 224 13.54 -0.79 13.24
C LEU A 224 14.94 -0.39 13.70
N ALA A 225 15.14 -0.16 15.00
CA ALA A 225 16.44 0.14 15.62
C ALA A 225 17.27 1.21 14.88
N ASP A 226 18.34 0.80 14.16
CA ASP A 226 19.25 1.66 13.40
C ASP A 226 18.67 2.12 12.05
N ARG A 227 17.59 1.49 11.59
CA ARG A 227 16.88 1.81 10.34
C ARG A 227 15.62 2.65 10.56
N ARG A 228 15.53 3.33 11.71
CA ARG A 228 14.44 4.27 12.01
C ARG A 228 14.31 5.36 10.94
N PRO A 229 13.08 5.88 10.71
CA PRO A 229 12.87 6.93 9.72
C PRO A 229 13.64 8.19 10.10
N ALA A 230 14.09 8.95 9.11
CA ALA A 230 14.68 10.26 9.33
C ALA A 230 13.62 11.30 9.76
N LEU A 231 12.35 11.04 9.45
CA LEU A 231 11.21 11.90 9.80
C LEU A 231 9.93 11.07 9.89
N VAL A 232 9.13 11.30 10.92
CA VAL A 232 7.74 10.81 11.00
C VAL A 232 6.78 11.92 10.63
N ARG A 233 5.92 11.69 9.63
CA ARG A 233 4.87 12.60 9.20
C ARG A 233 3.49 12.00 9.47
N GLY A 234 2.53 12.87 9.77
CA GLY A 234 1.15 12.47 10.04
C GLY A 234 0.19 13.63 9.98
N ASP A 235 -1.08 13.31 9.80
CA ASP A 235 -2.16 14.29 9.74
C ASP A 235 -2.56 14.83 11.12
N CYS A 236 -3.67 15.57 11.18
CA CYS A 236 -4.19 16.13 12.42
C CYS A 236 -4.70 15.06 13.42
N GLY A 237 -4.91 13.82 12.97
CA GLY A 237 -5.16 12.67 13.82
C GLY A 237 -3.98 12.37 14.75
N TYR A 238 -2.74 12.62 14.32
CA TYR A 238 -1.53 12.22 15.03
C TYR A 238 -0.83 13.35 15.81
N GLY A 239 -1.15 14.62 15.54
CA GLY A 239 -0.56 15.78 16.22
C GLY A 239 -1.06 16.02 17.65
N ASN A 240 -0.89 15.07 18.56
CA ASN A 240 -1.28 15.17 19.97
C ASN A 240 -0.21 14.68 20.94
N GLU A 241 -0.36 15.03 22.22
CA GLU A 241 0.64 14.80 23.27
C GLU A 241 1.11 13.34 23.35
N GLY A 242 0.19 12.38 23.20
CA GLY A 242 0.50 10.97 23.33
C GLY A 242 1.50 10.48 22.28
N ILE A 243 1.34 10.92 21.03
CA ILE A 243 2.27 10.59 19.94
C ILE A 243 3.56 11.39 20.07
N LEU A 244 3.45 12.70 20.34
CA LEU A 244 4.62 13.58 20.49
C LEU A 244 5.57 13.07 21.57
N THR A 245 5.04 12.66 22.72
CA THR A 245 5.84 12.14 23.83
C THR A 245 6.55 10.83 23.45
N VAL A 246 5.89 9.95 22.70
CA VAL A 246 6.47 8.68 22.23
C VAL A 246 7.63 8.90 21.26
N LEU A 247 7.49 9.86 20.34
CA LEU A 247 8.51 10.23 19.37
C LEU A 247 9.69 10.92 20.07
N GLU A 248 9.40 11.87 20.96
CA GLU A 248 10.40 12.60 21.72
C GLU A 248 11.21 11.71 22.66
N ALA A 249 10.57 10.74 23.33
CA ALA A 249 11.26 9.77 24.18
C ALA A 249 12.26 8.90 23.41
N ARG A 250 12.06 8.73 22.10
CA ARG A 250 12.94 7.97 21.20
C ARG A 250 13.90 8.86 20.42
N THR A 251 13.91 10.17 20.67
CA THR A 251 14.65 11.16 19.86
C THR A 251 14.34 11.00 18.36
N GLN A 252 13.09 10.68 18.03
CA GLN A 252 12.62 10.44 16.67
C GLN A 252 12.09 11.74 16.07
N PRO A 253 12.72 12.30 15.02
CA PRO A 253 12.24 13.52 14.41
C PRO A 253 10.84 13.38 13.81
N TYR A 254 10.03 14.42 13.95
CA TYR A 254 8.63 14.42 13.54
C TYR A 254 8.15 15.73 12.92
N LEU A 255 7.11 15.62 12.09
CA LEU A 255 6.40 16.72 11.46
C LEU A 255 4.92 16.36 11.34
N LEU A 256 4.12 16.82 12.30
CA LEU A 256 2.71 16.45 12.43
C LEU A 256 1.82 17.67 12.30
N ARG A 257 0.66 17.54 11.65
CA ARG A 257 -0.33 18.62 11.62
C ARG A 257 -1.10 18.66 12.94
N LEU A 258 -1.43 19.86 13.41
CA LEU A 258 -2.28 20.05 14.60
C LEU A 258 -3.75 20.21 14.19
N ARG A 259 -4.65 19.68 15.03
CA ARG A 259 -6.10 20.00 14.97
C ARG A 259 -6.33 21.45 15.37
N GLN A 260 -7.35 22.09 14.81
CA GLN A 260 -7.60 23.51 15.02
C GLN A 260 -8.43 23.75 16.29
N THR A 261 -7.81 23.41 17.42
CA THR A 261 -8.36 23.70 18.75
C THR A 261 -8.43 25.21 18.99
N ARG A 262 -9.21 25.63 20.01
CA ARG A 262 -9.36 27.03 20.39
C ARG A 262 -8.01 27.76 20.57
N ASN A 263 -7.01 27.09 21.13
CA ASN A 263 -5.69 27.68 21.36
C ASN A 263 -4.86 27.77 20.07
N VAL A 264 -5.02 26.83 19.13
CA VAL A 264 -4.40 26.93 17.79
C VAL A 264 -5.05 28.08 17.00
N LYS A 265 -6.37 28.23 17.04
CA LYS A 265 -7.07 29.37 16.43
C LYS A 265 -6.64 30.71 17.04
N ARG A 266 -6.44 30.76 18.36
CA ARG A 266 -5.89 31.94 19.04
C ARG A 266 -4.45 32.23 18.60
N LEU A 267 -3.63 31.21 18.40
CA LEU A 267 -2.29 31.37 17.82
C LEU A 267 -2.37 31.96 16.42
N ILE A 268 -3.21 31.41 15.55
CA ILE A 268 -3.41 31.91 14.18
C ILE A 268 -3.81 33.39 14.19
N ALA A 269 -4.81 33.77 14.99
CA ALA A 269 -5.25 35.16 15.10
C ALA A 269 -4.14 36.12 15.56
N ARG A 270 -3.23 35.67 16.45
CA ARG A 270 -2.06 36.45 16.88
C ARG A 270 -0.98 36.55 15.80
N GLN A 271 -0.84 35.51 14.98
CA GLN A 271 0.19 35.43 13.94
C GLN A 271 -0.26 36.15 12.66
N ALA A 272 -1.55 36.20 12.36
CA ALA A 272 -2.13 36.78 11.16
C ALA A 272 -1.69 38.25 10.94
N SER A 273 -1.62 39.03 12.02
CA SER A 273 -1.22 40.45 12.01
C SER A 273 0.29 40.70 12.00
N ARG A 274 1.11 39.65 12.01
CA ARG A 274 2.58 39.81 11.97
C ARG A 274 3.06 40.16 10.56
N ALA A 275 4.18 40.89 10.49
CA ALA A 275 4.83 41.28 9.25
C ALA A 275 6.00 40.36 8.85
N ASP A 276 6.52 39.53 9.77
CA ASP A 276 7.72 38.70 9.58
C ASP A 276 7.43 37.32 8.96
N TRP A 277 6.44 37.26 8.07
CA TRP A 277 6.20 36.07 7.27
C TRP A 277 7.29 35.91 6.21
N THR A 278 7.66 34.67 5.92
CA THR A 278 8.52 34.36 4.78
C THR A 278 7.86 34.81 3.46
N LEU A 279 8.70 35.06 2.46
CA LEU A 279 8.22 35.30 1.09
C LEU A 279 7.35 34.14 0.64
N ALA A 280 6.29 34.49 -0.11
CA ALA A 280 5.41 33.48 -0.68
C ALA A 280 6.21 32.57 -1.62
N ASP A 281 6.03 31.27 -1.47
CA ASP A 281 6.63 30.30 -2.37
C ASP A 281 5.91 30.27 -3.74
N ALA A 282 6.35 29.39 -4.65
CA ALA A 282 5.77 29.25 -5.99
C ALA A 282 4.26 28.92 -6.00
N GLN A 283 3.69 28.46 -4.88
CA GLN A 283 2.27 28.13 -4.72
C GLN A 283 1.52 29.15 -3.86
N GLY A 284 2.16 30.26 -3.47
CA GLY A 284 1.56 31.31 -2.67
C GLY A 284 1.55 31.05 -1.16
N TRP A 285 2.29 30.05 -0.68
CA TRP A 285 2.37 29.75 0.75
C TRP A 285 3.41 30.63 1.45
N GLN A 286 3.01 31.22 2.56
CA GLN A 286 3.88 31.90 3.50
C GLN A 286 3.97 31.09 4.78
N SER A 287 5.13 31.15 5.43
CA SER A 287 5.41 30.43 6.67
C SER A 287 5.97 31.34 7.74
N ALA A 288 5.58 31.09 8.99
CA ALA A 288 6.09 31.77 10.18
C ALA A 288 6.34 30.74 11.30
N GLU A 289 7.36 31.00 12.10
CA GLU A 289 7.69 30.17 13.26
C GLU A 289 7.05 30.71 14.54
N ALA A 290 6.61 29.80 15.40
CA ALA A 290 6.14 30.12 16.74
C ALA A 290 6.44 28.98 17.72
N GLN A 291 6.24 29.27 19.01
CA GLN A 291 6.24 28.28 20.08
C GLN A 291 4.82 28.15 20.64
N LEU A 292 4.37 26.93 20.85
CA LEU A 292 3.02 26.65 21.33
C LEU A 292 3.05 25.59 22.43
N LYS A 293 2.32 25.85 23.51
CA LYS A 293 1.96 24.86 24.52
C LYS A 293 0.45 24.75 24.55
N LEU A 294 -0.10 23.61 24.13
CA LEU A 294 -1.53 23.34 24.24
C LEU A 294 -1.88 22.83 25.64
N ASP A 295 -3.17 22.91 26.00
CA ASP A 295 -3.66 22.35 27.24
C ASP A 295 -3.45 20.83 27.24
N GLY A 296 -2.89 20.30 28.32
CA GLY A 296 -2.48 18.90 28.41
C GLY A 296 -1.11 18.58 27.82
N TRP A 297 -0.41 19.54 27.21
CA TRP A 297 0.98 19.34 26.78
C TRP A 297 1.96 19.47 27.94
N SER A 298 2.91 18.54 28.02
CA SER A 298 3.98 18.56 29.03
C SER A 298 4.90 19.77 28.85
N ARG A 299 5.15 20.20 27.61
CA ARG A 299 6.08 21.29 27.26
C ARG A 299 5.61 22.13 26.08
N SER A 300 6.23 23.31 25.94
CA SER A 300 6.13 24.11 24.72
C SER A 300 6.93 23.45 23.60
N ARG A 301 6.40 23.50 22.37
CA ARG A 301 7.03 22.92 21.19
C ARG A 301 7.06 23.92 20.05
N ARG A 302 8.04 23.74 19.17
CA ARG A 302 8.17 24.48 17.91
C ARG A 302 6.98 24.15 17.02
N VAL A 303 6.33 25.19 16.52
CA VAL A 303 5.27 25.08 15.53
C VAL A 303 5.55 26.00 14.34
N VAL A 304 5.21 25.52 13.15
CA VAL A 304 5.30 26.27 11.90
C VAL A 304 3.88 26.53 11.42
N VAL A 305 3.53 27.81 11.30
CA VAL A 305 2.24 28.25 10.75
C VAL A 305 2.44 28.51 9.27
N LEU A 306 1.64 27.85 8.44
CA LEU A 306 1.56 28.05 7.01
C LEU A 306 0.27 28.80 6.69
N ARG A 307 0.34 29.78 5.80
CA ARG A 307 -0.84 30.46 5.25
C ARG A 307 -0.77 30.62 3.73
N ARG A 308 -1.91 30.52 3.05
CA ARG A 308 -2.05 30.78 1.61
C ARG A 308 -3.26 31.65 1.33
N ARG A 309 -3.13 32.61 0.43
CA ARG A 309 -4.26 33.42 -0.03
C ARG A 309 -5.09 32.65 -1.05
N ILE A 310 -6.39 32.55 -0.81
CA ILE A 310 -7.38 32.01 -1.75
C ILE A 310 -7.69 33.11 -2.77
N ARG A 311 -7.71 32.78 -4.06
CA ARG A 311 -7.97 33.75 -5.13
C ARG A 311 -9.48 33.97 -5.30
N ASP A 312 -9.89 35.21 -5.58
CA ASP A 312 -11.31 35.64 -5.65
C ASP A 312 -12.15 34.90 -6.72
N ASP A 313 -11.51 34.28 -7.73
CA ASP A 313 -12.19 33.53 -8.80
C ASP A 313 -12.48 32.05 -8.47
N GLU A 314 -12.02 31.52 -7.32
CA GLU A 314 -12.43 30.19 -6.87
C GLU A 314 -13.78 30.30 -6.16
N PRO A 315 -14.87 29.70 -6.69
CA PRO A 315 -16.16 29.79 -6.03
C PRO A 315 -16.03 29.18 -4.63
N VAL A 316 -16.36 29.94 -3.59
CA VAL A 316 -16.42 29.44 -2.20
C VAL A 316 -17.31 28.19 -2.08
N ASN A 317 -18.26 28.01 -3.02
CA ASN A 317 -19.09 26.81 -3.15
C ASN A 317 -18.42 25.64 -3.90
N ALA A 318 -17.45 25.87 -4.79
CA ALA A 318 -16.68 24.81 -5.45
C ALA A 318 -15.72 24.09 -4.49
N LEU A 319 -15.34 24.75 -3.38
CA LEU A 319 -14.61 24.12 -2.27
C LEU A 319 -15.49 23.19 -1.41
N ARG A 320 -16.83 23.31 -1.51
CA ARG A 320 -17.80 22.45 -0.80
C ARG A 320 -18.32 21.27 -1.62
N GLU A 321 -18.28 21.36 -2.96
CA GLU A 321 -18.89 20.34 -3.85
C GLU A 321 -17.93 19.66 -4.85
N SER A 322 -16.62 19.94 -4.84
CA SER A 322 -15.64 19.25 -5.70
C SER A 322 -15.28 17.84 -5.20
N THR A 323 -16.24 16.93 -5.29
CA THR A 323 -16.08 15.51 -4.89
C THR A 323 -15.41 14.62 -5.95
N GLN A 324 -14.84 15.19 -7.02
CA GLN A 324 -14.07 14.43 -8.01
C GLN A 324 -12.82 15.21 -8.43
N LEU A 325 -11.64 14.62 -8.12
CA LEU A 325 -10.28 14.97 -8.55
C LEU A 325 -9.54 16.15 -7.87
N ARG A 326 -10.13 16.78 -6.86
CA ARG A 326 -9.41 17.40 -5.72
C ARG A 326 -10.31 17.29 -4.50
N LEU A 327 -10.22 16.17 -3.78
CA LEU A 327 -11.00 15.98 -2.55
C LEU A 327 -10.27 16.65 -1.35
N PRO A 328 -11.00 16.98 -0.29
CA PRO A 328 -11.15 18.33 0.21
C PRO A 328 -10.19 18.64 1.34
N ILE A 329 -9.83 19.92 1.45
CA ILE A 329 -9.42 20.52 2.72
C ILE A 329 -10.69 20.54 3.62
N GLU A 330 -11.15 19.37 4.06
CA GLU A 330 -12.37 19.24 4.88
C GLU A 330 -12.10 19.76 6.30
N ASP A 331 -12.78 20.85 6.62
CA ASP A 331 -13.21 21.34 7.93
C ASP A 331 -12.18 21.54 9.04
N ASP A 332 -11.10 22.29 8.75
CA ASP A 332 -10.36 22.98 9.81
C ASP A 332 -9.65 24.28 9.34
N ALA A 333 -9.72 24.66 8.05
CA ALA A 333 -9.24 25.97 7.63
C ALA A 333 -10.18 27.07 8.18
N VAL A 334 -9.66 27.95 9.04
CA VAL A 334 -10.38 29.18 9.39
C VAL A 334 -10.30 30.09 8.17
N LEU A 335 -11.41 30.26 7.47
CA LEU A 335 -11.62 31.37 6.56
C LEU A 335 -11.77 32.62 7.42
N ASP A 336 -10.80 33.52 7.36
CA ASP A 336 -11.00 34.86 7.92
C ASP A 336 -11.91 35.64 6.98
N ALA A 337 -13.07 36.07 7.47
CA ALA A 337 -14.12 36.69 6.65
C ALA A 337 -13.72 38.05 6.06
N HIS A 338 -12.58 38.61 6.49
CA HIS A 338 -12.05 39.88 6.00
C HIS A 338 -10.92 39.73 4.98
N GLU A 339 -10.21 38.60 4.94
CA GLU A 339 -9.17 38.31 3.95
C GLU A 339 -9.11 36.79 3.73
N MET A 340 -9.41 36.32 2.51
CA MET A 340 -9.52 34.90 2.20
C MET A 340 -8.18 34.15 2.33
N TRP A 341 -7.80 33.75 3.55
CA TRP A 341 -6.58 33.00 3.84
C TRP A 341 -6.90 31.60 4.37
N GLU A 342 -6.13 30.61 3.90
CA GLU A 342 -6.12 29.24 4.40
C GLU A 342 -4.93 29.06 5.36
N TYR A 343 -5.17 28.53 6.57
CA TYR A 343 -4.13 28.32 7.58
C TYR A 343 -3.91 26.84 7.93
N THR A 344 -2.65 26.42 8.01
CA THR A 344 -2.23 25.10 8.52
C THR A 344 -1.16 25.26 9.58
N VAL A 345 -1.28 24.55 10.70
CA VAL A 345 -0.29 24.58 11.79
C VAL A 345 0.36 23.22 11.94
N LEU A 346 1.69 23.20 11.86
CA LEU A 346 2.52 22.00 11.95
C LEU A 346 3.32 22.06 13.25
N VAL A 347 3.41 20.96 13.99
CA VAL A 347 4.31 20.80 15.14
C VAL A 347 5.50 19.94 14.73
N THR A 348 6.69 20.34 15.14
CA THR A 348 7.91 19.67 14.71
C THR A 348 9.07 19.91 15.66
N ASP A 349 10.00 18.96 15.74
CA ASP A 349 11.28 19.07 16.46
C ASP A 349 12.49 19.18 15.51
N VAL A 350 12.30 19.05 14.19
CA VAL A 350 13.38 19.24 13.23
C VAL A 350 13.81 20.70 13.18
N ALA A 351 15.09 20.95 12.95
CA ALA A 351 15.67 22.29 12.81
C ALA A 351 15.77 22.76 11.35
N TYR A 352 14.96 22.18 10.44
CA TYR A 352 14.99 22.57 9.03
C TYR A 352 14.47 23.99 8.81
N PRO A 353 14.93 24.68 7.74
CA PRO A 353 14.37 25.96 7.31
C PRO A 353 12.87 25.86 7.03
N LEU A 354 12.12 26.94 7.25
CA LEU A 354 10.66 26.93 7.15
C LEU A 354 10.15 26.50 5.77
N TYR A 355 10.82 26.92 4.69
CA TYR A 355 10.47 26.48 3.33
C TYR A 355 10.63 24.97 3.12
N THR A 356 11.63 24.35 3.79
CA THR A 356 11.86 22.90 3.73
C THR A 356 10.79 22.16 4.52
N VAL A 357 10.41 22.67 5.71
CA VAL A 357 9.31 22.11 6.50
C VAL A 357 8.00 22.15 5.73
N ALA A 358 7.69 23.28 5.08
CA ALA A 358 6.51 23.42 4.24
C ALA A 358 6.53 22.44 3.07
N GLN A 359 7.65 22.31 2.35
CA GLN A 359 7.80 21.34 1.27
C GLN A 359 7.63 19.90 1.74
N LEU A 360 8.32 19.52 2.83
CA LEU A 360 8.22 18.17 3.39
C LEU A 360 6.80 17.82 3.81
N TYR A 361 6.02 18.76 4.35
CA TYR A 361 4.62 18.48 4.65
C TYR A 361 3.76 18.37 3.39
N ARG A 362 4.00 19.19 2.36
CA ARG A 362 3.29 19.09 1.07
C ARG A 362 3.57 17.78 0.35
N ASP A 363 4.80 17.28 0.41
CA ASP A 363 5.16 15.99 -0.19
C ASP A 363 4.39 14.81 0.46
N ARG A 364 3.75 15.00 1.62
CA ARG A 364 2.83 14.03 2.22
C ARG A 364 1.56 13.84 1.38
N CYS A 365 1.12 14.87 0.65
CA CYS A 365 -0.06 14.75 -0.24
C CYS A 365 0.14 13.67 -1.31
N ASP A 366 1.39 13.34 -1.70
CA ASP A 366 1.66 12.19 -2.59
C ASP A 366 1.25 10.85 -1.97
N CYS A 367 1.30 10.74 -0.64
CA CYS A 367 0.95 9.53 0.08
C CYS A 367 -0.57 9.28 0.10
N GLU A 368 -1.40 10.32 -0.01
CA GLU A 368 -2.86 10.20 -0.08
C GLU A 368 -3.29 9.35 -1.28
N ASN A 369 -2.67 9.56 -2.45
CA ASN A 369 -2.89 8.73 -3.62
C ASN A 369 -2.56 7.25 -3.35
N GLY A 370 -1.49 6.98 -2.60
CA GLY A 370 -1.10 5.62 -2.20
C GLY A 370 -2.12 4.98 -1.24
N PHE A 371 -2.60 5.72 -0.24
CA PHE A 371 -3.63 5.23 0.69
C PHE A 371 -4.96 4.98 -0.03
N ASP A 372 -5.35 5.88 -0.94
CA ASP A 372 -6.54 5.70 -1.77
C ASP A 372 -6.40 4.50 -2.71
N GLU A 373 -5.22 4.28 -3.28
CA GLU A 373 -4.92 3.10 -4.08
C GLU A 373 -5.09 1.81 -3.26
N LEU A 374 -4.51 1.74 -2.06
CA LEU A 374 -4.64 0.59 -1.15
C LEU A 374 -6.12 0.29 -0.82
N LYS A 375 -6.89 1.34 -0.54
CA LYS A 375 -8.31 1.22 -0.19
C LYS A 375 -9.16 0.78 -1.38
N ASN A 376 -8.96 1.42 -2.53
CA ASN A 376 -9.86 1.29 -3.68
C ASN A 376 -9.42 0.22 -4.67
N GLN A 377 -8.11 0.04 -4.91
CA GLN A 377 -7.59 -0.90 -5.90
C GLN A 377 -7.15 -2.23 -5.30
N TRP A 378 -6.67 -2.23 -4.06
CA TRP A 378 -6.16 -3.45 -3.40
C TRP A 378 -7.14 -4.07 -2.41
N GLY A 379 -8.15 -3.32 -1.96
CA GLY A 379 -9.14 -3.82 -1.04
C GLY A 379 -8.58 -4.09 0.36
N LEU A 380 -7.63 -3.27 0.84
CA LEU A 380 -6.93 -3.41 2.12
C LEU A 380 -7.87 -3.69 3.33
N GLY A 381 -9.05 -3.07 3.34
CA GLY A 381 -10.10 -3.31 4.35
C GLY A 381 -11.34 -4.03 3.82
N GLY A 382 -11.27 -4.65 2.64
CA GLY A 382 -12.41 -5.25 1.95
C GLY A 382 -12.74 -6.67 2.41
N PHE A 383 -11.72 -7.47 2.72
CA PHE A 383 -11.85 -8.86 3.16
C PHE A 383 -12.30 -8.95 4.62
N THR A 384 -13.54 -8.52 4.86
CA THR A 384 -14.11 -8.46 6.21
C THR A 384 -14.73 -9.79 6.63
N THR A 385 -14.44 -10.22 7.85
CA THR A 385 -15.08 -11.34 8.56
C THR A 385 -15.78 -10.86 9.83
N GLN A 386 -16.50 -11.76 10.53
CA GLN A 386 -17.10 -11.42 11.83
C GLN A 386 -16.05 -11.12 12.90
N ASP A 387 -14.84 -11.65 12.74
CA ASP A 387 -13.72 -11.52 13.68
C ASP A 387 -12.70 -10.50 13.16
N ILE A 388 -12.29 -9.57 14.01
CA ILE A 388 -11.34 -8.49 13.66
C ILE A 388 -9.93 -9.02 13.41
N THR A 389 -9.52 -10.10 14.08
CA THR A 389 -8.22 -10.75 13.91
C THR A 389 -8.04 -11.23 12.48
N ARG A 390 -9.09 -11.77 11.86
CA ARG A 390 -9.01 -12.32 10.50
C ARG A 390 -9.03 -11.19 9.47
N CYS A 391 -9.68 -10.06 9.78
CA CYS A 391 -9.53 -8.81 9.03
C CYS A 391 -8.08 -8.30 9.09
N GLN A 392 -7.46 -8.29 10.28
CA GLN A 392 -6.06 -7.92 10.50
C GLN A 392 -5.08 -8.78 9.68
N THR A 393 -5.21 -10.12 9.78
CA THR A 393 -4.40 -11.08 9.00
C THR A 393 -4.51 -10.80 7.50
N THR A 394 -5.72 -10.63 6.99
CA THR A 394 -5.93 -10.44 5.56
C THR A 394 -5.45 -9.06 5.08
N ALA A 395 -5.62 -8.01 5.90
CA ALA A 395 -5.10 -6.68 5.58
C ALA A 395 -3.56 -6.68 5.45
N ARG A 396 -2.85 -7.37 6.36
CA ARG A 396 -1.39 -7.55 6.26
C ARG A 396 -0.97 -8.35 5.02
N ILE A 397 -1.72 -9.40 4.65
CA ILE A 397 -1.46 -10.15 3.41
C ILE A 397 -1.65 -9.26 2.18
N VAL A 398 -2.73 -8.47 2.12
CA VAL A 398 -2.97 -7.52 1.02
C VAL A 398 -1.86 -6.47 0.94
N ALA A 399 -1.41 -5.93 2.07
CA ALA A 399 -0.28 -5.01 2.14
C ALA A 399 1.04 -5.64 1.64
N LEU A 400 1.27 -6.93 1.94
CA LEU A 400 2.45 -7.65 1.46
C LEU A 400 2.41 -7.85 -0.06
N VAL A 401 1.27 -8.27 -0.60
CA VAL A 401 1.08 -8.41 -2.06
C VAL A 401 1.22 -7.07 -2.77
N TYR A 402 0.69 -6.00 -2.17
CA TYR A 402 0.89 -4.64 -2.63
C TYR A 402 2.39 -4.31 -2.73
N ASN A 403 3.17 -4.55 -1.68
CA ASN A 403 4.62 -4.28 -1.70
C ASN A 403 5.35 -5.07 -2.80
N TRP A 404 5.04 -6.36 -2.98
CA TRP A 404 5.63 -7.16 -4.05
C TRP A 404 5.29 -6.61 -5.44
N TRP A 405 4.03 -6.24 -5.66
CA TRP A 405 3.61 -5.63 -6.92
C TRP A 405 4.25 -4.27 -7.16
N SER A 406 4.38 -3.45 -6.12
CA SER A 406 5.06 -2.15 -6.18
C SER A 406 6.53 -2.33 -6.58
N TRP A 407 7.24 -3.30 -6.01
CA TRP A 407 8.62 -3.60 -6.41
C TRP A 407 8.72 -4.11 -7.85
N TYR A 408 7.80 -4.98 -8.26
CA TYR A 408 7.71 -5.44 -9.64
C TYR A 408 7.48 -4.27 -10.62
N CYS A 409 6.61 -3.33 -10.28
CA CYS A 409 6.38 -2.12 -11.07
C CYS A 409 7.60 -1.20 -11.09
N ARG A 410 8.35 -1.07 -9.97
CA ARG A 410 9.61 -0.31 -9.95
C ARG A 410 10.72 -0.99 -10.75
N ALA A 411 10.74 -2.31 -10.84
CA ALA A 411 11.63 -3.03 -11.75
C ALA A 411 11.28 -2.76 -13.21
N ALA A 412 9.98 -2.68 -13.54
CA ALA A 412 9.50 -2.35 -14.87
C ALA A 412 9.81 -0.90 -15.28
N HIS A 413 9.55 0.03 -14.37
CA HIS A 413 9.67 1.47 -14.59
C HIS A 413 10.36 2.15 -13.39
N PRO A 414 11.71 2.23 -13.39
CA PRO A 414 12.44 2.78 -12.25
C PRO A 414 12.20 4.28 -12.01
N GLU A 415 11.97 5.04 -13.09
CA GLU A 415 11.88 6.51 -13.08
C GLU A 415 10.57 7.04 -12.49
N SER A 416 9.46 6.31 -12.62
CA SER A 416 8.17 6.72 -12.09
C SER A 416 7.37 5.54 -11.55
N ARG A 417 6.47 5.82 -10.60
CA ARG A 417 5.59 4.83 -9.99
C ARG A 417 4.42 4.54 -10.92
N LEU A 418 3.94 3.30 -10.90
CA LEU A 418 2.73 2.89 -11.61
C LEU A 418 1.71 2.39 -10.60
N GLU A 419 0.58 3.09 -10.49
CA GLU A 419 -0.53 2.71 -9.61
C GLU A 419 -1.26 1.48 -10.17
N ALA A 420 -1.93 0.70 -9.34
CA ALA A 420 -2.65 -0.52 -9.73
C ALA A 420 -3.65 -0.32 -10.87
N VAL A 421 -4.31 0.84 -10.92
CA VAL A 421 -5.28 1.19 -11.98
C VAL A 421 -4.62 1.22 -13.37
N THR A 422 -3.33 1.56 -13.45
CA THR A 422 -2.57 1.64 -14.69
C THR A 422 -1.68 0.42 -14.88
N SER A 423 -1.02 -0.05 -13.82
CA SER A 423 -0.05 -1.16 -13.89
C SER A 423 -0.70 -2.51 -14.17
N ARG A 424 -1.89 -2.82 -13.63
CA ARG A 424 -2.54 -4.11 -13.90
C ARG A 424 -2.99 -4.24 -15.36
N PRO A 425 -3.67 -3.26 -15.98
CA PRO A 425 -3.95 -3.32 -17.42
C PRO A 425 -2.71 -3.42 -18.31
N LEU A 426 -1.56 -2.89 -17.88
CA LEU A 426 -0.31 -2.93 -18.65
C LEU A 426 0.49 -4.22 -18.46
N LEU A 427 0.57 -4.73 -17.22
CA LEU A 427 1.51 -5.78 -16.82
C LEU A 427 0.84 -7.08 -16.36
N LEU A 428 -0.48 -7.11 -16.29
CA LEU A 428 -1.27 -8.29 -15.94
C LEU A 428 -2.21 -8.72 -17.09
N ALA A 429 -2.82 -7.76 -17.78
CA ALA A 429 -3.87 -8.01 -18.76
C ALA A 429 -3.34 -8.45 -20.14
N ALA A 430 -3.34 -9.77 -20.36
CA ALA A 430 -3.29 -10.37 -21.68
C ALA A 430 -4.05 -11.70 -21.63
N VAL A 431 -4.72 -12.10 -22.71
CA VAL A 431 -5.30 -13.44 -22.74
C VAL A 431 -4.16 -14.44 -22.93
N GLY A 432 -4.01 -15.36 -21.98
CA GLY A 432 -3.02 -16.43 -22.02
C GLY A 432 -3.68 -17.76 -22.36
N ARG A 433 -3.12 -18.51 -23.31
CA ARG A 433 -3.49 -19.91 -23.57
C ARG A 433 -2.27 -20.79 -23.39
N SER A 434 -2.34 -21.74 -22.46
CA SER A 434 -1.30 -22.73 -22.23
C SER A 434 -1.54 -23.96 -23.10
N ALA A 435 -0.47 -24.50 -23.68
CA ALA A 435 -0.46 -25.78 -24.37
C ALA A 435 0.77 -26.57 -23.94
N SER A 436 0.57 -27.82 -23.53
CA SER A 436 1.66 -28.72 -23.16
C SER A 436 1.87 -29.74 -24.27
N HIS A 437 3.07 -29.77 -24.83
CA HIS A 437 3.47 -30.76 -25.84
C HIS A 437 4.90 -31.23 -25.58
N ALA A 438 5.12 -32.55 -25.60
CA ALA A 438 6.44 -33.18 -25.46
C ALA A 438 7.27 -32.69 -24.25
N GLY A 439 6.65 -32.54 -23.06
CA GLY A 439 7.33 -32.11 -21.84
C GLY A 439 7.62 -30.60 -21.74
N SER A 440 7.28 -29.82 -22.76
CA SER A 440 7.34 -28.35 -22.75
C SER A 440 5.95 -27.75 -22.58
N THR A 441 5.79 -26.86 -21.61
CA THR A 441 4.60 -26.00 -21.50
C THR A 441 4.87 -24.69 -22.23
N GLN A 442 4.03 -24.38 -23.22
CA GLN A 442 4.09 -23.17 -24.04
C GLN A 442 2.90 -22.27 -23.67
N LEU A 443 3.16 -21.02 -23.32
CA LEU A 443 2.12 -20.02 -23.05
C LEU A 443 2.06 -19.00 -24.19
N TYR A 444 0.93 -18.96 -24.87
CA TYR A 444 0.65 -18.00 -25.93
C TYR A 444 -0.07 -16.80 -25.33
N LEU A 445 0.56 -15.62 -25.42
CA LEU A 445 0.00 -14.37 -24.92
C LEU A 445 -0.58 -13.55 -26.07
N THR A 446 -1.86 -13.22 -25.95
CA THR A 446 -2.58 -12.30 -26.84
C THR A 446 -2.80 -10.98 -26.09
N PRO A 447 -1.90 -9.98 -26.24
CA PRO A 447 -2.09 -8.68 -25.64
C PRO A 447 -3.26 -7.97 -26.33
N LEU A 448 -4.24 -7.55 -25.54
CA LEU A 448 -5.39 -6.76 -26.04
C LEU A 448 -5.19 -5.25 -25.85
N HIS A 449 -4.02 -4.85 -25.37
CA HIS A 449 -3.71 -3.48 -25.01
C HIS A 449 -3.03 -2.71 -26.15
N ALA A 450 -3.45 -1.46 -26.38
CA ALA A 450 -2.93 -0.62 -27.46
C ALA A 450 -1.41 -0.34 -27.34
N MET A 451 -0.87 -0.31 -26.11
CA MET A 451 0.54 -0.02 -25.82
C MET A 451 1.45 -1.26 -25.79
N THR A 452 1.25 -2.21 -26.71
CA THR A 452 1.98 -3.49 -26.70
C THR A 452 3.52 -3.32 -26.77
N GLN A 453 4.04 -2.33 -27.50
CA GLN A 453 5.48 -2.07 -27.56
C GLN A 453 6.05 -1.60 -26.21
N GLN A 454 5.35 -0.70 -25.53
CA GLN A 454 5.74 -0.22 -24.20
C GLN A 454 5.74 -1.36 -23.19
N ILE A 455 4.71 -2.21 -23.24
CA ILE A 455 4.61 -3.42 -22.40
C ILE A 455 5.84 -4.31 -22.57
N ARG A 456 6.27 -4.58 -23.82
CA ARG A 456 7.47 -5.37 -24.08
C ARG A 456 8.73 -4.75 -23.48
N SER A 457 8.86 -3.42 -23.55
CA SER A 457 9.98 -2.71 -22.91
C SER A 457 9.96 -2.82 -21.39
N LEU A 458 8.79 -2.65 -20.77
CA LEU A 458 8.60 -2.78 -19.33
C LEU A 458 8.94 -4.20 -18.83
N VAL A 459 8.43 -5.23 -19.53
CA VAL A 459 8.77 -6.63 -19.24
C VAL A 459 10.26 -6.89 -19.46
N GLY A 460 10.88 -6.29 -20.48
CA GLY A 460 12.33 -6.36 -20.70
C GLY A 460 13.14 -5.82 -19.51
N ASN A 461 12.69 -4.75 -18.87
CA ASN A 461 13.36 -4.21 -17.67
C ASN A 461 13.22 -5.14 -16.46
N ILE A 462 12.03 -5.71 -16.26
CA ILE A 462 11.80 -6.73 -15.22
C ILE A 462 12.73 -7.93 -15.43
N ARG A 463 12.81 -8.44 -16.67
CA ARG A 463 13.67 -9.58 -17.00
C ARG A 463 15.14 -9.32 -16.72
N LYS A 464 15.65 -8.12 -17.00
CA LYS A 464 17.03 -7.74 -16.64
C LYS A 464 17.26 -7.83 -15.13
N ALA A 465 16.29 -7.43 -14.31
CA ALA A 465 16.39 -7.56 -12.85
C ALA A 465 16.41 -9.03 -12.41
N ILE A 466 15.54 -9.85 -13.00
CA ILE A 466 15.48 -11.30 -12.75
C ILE A 466 16.79 -11.99 -13.16
N GLU A 467 17.29 -11.72 -14.37
CA GLU A 467 18.52 -12.29 -14.92
C GLU A 467 19.75 -11.91 -14.08
N HIS A 468 19.79 -10.68 -13.56
CA HIS A 468 20.84 -10.25 -12.62
C HIS A 468 20.87 -11.11 -11.35
N VAL A 469 19.71 -11.36 -10.73
CA VAL A 469 19.62 -12.18 -9.51
C VAL A 469 19.91 -13.65 -9.80
N LYS A 470 19.43 -14.19 -10.93
CA LYS A 470 19.71 -15.57 -11.34
C LYS A 470 21.22 -15.79 -11.52
N GLY A 471 21.90 -14.90 -12.26
CA GLY A 471 23.34 -15.00 -12.46
C GLY A 471 24.15 -14.89 -11.16
N LEU A 472 23.71 -14.06 -10.21
CA LEU A 472 24.33 -13.99 -8.88
C LEU A 472 24.07 -15.24 -8.04
N ALA A 473 22.84 -15.77 -8.06
CA ALA A 473 22.47 -16.95 -7.29
C ALA A 473 23.20 -18.22 -7.76
N GLU A 474 23.47 -18.34 -9.07
CA GLU A 474 24.28 -19.42 -9.64
C GLU A 474 25.73 -19.40 -9.11
N GLN A 475 26.32 -18.21 -9.00
CA GLN A 475 27.69 -18.03 -8.49
C GLN A 475 27.77 -18.12 -6.96
N LEU A 476 26.72 -17.67 -6.27
CA LEU A 476 26.66 -17.57 -4.82
C LEU A 476 25.31 -18.13 -4.30
N PRO A 477 25.18 -19.47 -4.15
CA PRO A 477 23.91 -20.11 -3.81
C PRO A 477 23.31 -19.71 -2.46
N LYS A 478 24.13 -19.18 -1.54
CA LYS A 478 23.71 -18.71 -0.21
C LYS A 478 23.30 -17.24 -0.17
N THR A 479 23.25 -16.57 -1.32
CA THR A 479 22.89 -15.15 -1.40
C THR A 479 21.41 -14.96 -1.07
N ASP A 480 21.11 -13.90 -0.32
CA ASP A 480 19.74 -13.42 -0.15
C ASP A 480 19.25 -12.81 -1.47
N ARG A 481 18.53 -13.62 -2.24
CA ARG A 481 18.02 -13.28 -3.59
C ARG A 481 17.11 -12.07 -3.56
N TRP A 482 16.30 -11.93 -2.52
CA TRP A 482 15.40 -10.79 -2.37
C TRP A 482 16.17 -9.50 -2.10
N ARG A 483 17.16 -9.55 -1.20
CA ARG A 483 18.04 -8.43 -0.90
C ARG A 483 18.75 -7.90 -2.15
N GLU A 484 19.33 -8.78 -2.96
CA GLU A 484 20.02 -8.37 -4.18
C GLU A 484 19.06 -7.79 -5.23
N LEU A 485 17.86 -8.35 -5.35
CA LEU A 485 16.82 -7.79 -6.22
C LEU A 485 16.43 -6.37 -5.80
N LEU A 486 16.20 -6.14 -4.51
CA LEU A 486 15.87 -4.82 -3.98
C LEU A 486 17.01 -3.83 -4.18
N ARG A 487 18.26 -4.24 -3.96
CA ARG A 487 19.44 -3.39 -4.23
C ARG A 487 19.52 -2.99 -5.70
N TYR A 488 19.33 -3.96 -6.60
CA TYR A 488 19.33 -3.71 -8.04
C TYR A 488 18.26 -2.70 -8.47
N ILE A 489 17.05 -2.83 -7.91
CA ILE A 489 15.94 -1.91 -8.19
C ILE A 489 16.22 -0.53 -7.58
N CYS A 490 16.57 -0.45 -6.29
CA CYS A 490 16.86 0.79 -5.59
C CYS A 490 17.98 1.60 -6.27
N ALA A 491 19.04 0.93 -6.73
CA ALA A 491 20.14 1.59 -7.46
C ALA A 491 19.70 2.27 -8.77
N ARG A 492 18.57 1.85 -9.36
CA ARG A 492 17.98 2.45 -10.57
C ARG A 492 16.89 3.49 -10.28
N ILE A 493 16.34 3.48 -9.08
CA ILE A 493 15.39 4.49 -8.60
C ILE A 493 16.11 5.81 -8.31
N VAL A 494 17.29 5.72 -7.68
CA VAL A 494 18.07 6.91 -7.32
C VAL A 494 18.84 7.36 -8.57
N PRO A 495 18.64 8.59 -9.08
CA PRO A 495 19.48 9.11 -10.14
C PRO A 495 20.94 9.01 -9.69
N SER A 496 21.82 8.47 -10.53
CA SER A 496 23.24 8.24 -10.25
C SER A 496 24.06 9.54 -10.09
N ARG A 497 23.58 10.53 -9.32
CA ARG A 497 24.26 11.80 -9.08
C ARG A 497 24.81 12.00 -7.67
N SER A 498 24.53 11.13 -6.68
CA SER A 498 25.00 11.39 -5.31
C SER A 498 25.29 10.15 -4.44
N LEU A 499 25.59 9.01 -5.04
CA LEU A 499 26.10 7.82 -4.30
C LEU A 499 27.46 7.36 -4.86
N GLN A 500 28.27 8.31 -5.36
CA GLN A 500 29.72 8.09 -5.33
C GLN A 500 30.12 8.03 -3.86
N MET A 501 30.19 6.80 -3.37
CA MET A 501 31.12 6.32 -2.37
C MET A 501 31.85 7.44 -1.65
N VAL A 502 31.50 7.66 -0.38
CA VAL A 502 32.50 8.01 0.62
C VAL A 502 33.49 6.83 0.64
N ARG A 503 34.41 6.81 -0.33
CA ARG A 503 35.67 6.10 -0.16
C ARG A 503 36.34 6.79 1.02
N PRO A 504 36.78 6.07 2.06
CA PRO A 504 37.69 6.68 3.01
C PRO A 504 38.86 7.24 2.19
N ARG A 505 39.12 8.55 2.34
CA ARG A 505 40.31 9.16 1.74
C ARG A 505 41.51 8.29 2.12
N PRO A 506 42.37 7.85 1.19
CA PRO A 506 43.63 7.26 1.59
C PRO A 506 44.35 8.29 2.46
N SER A 507 44.77 7.86 3.64
CA SER A 507 45.52 8.70 4.57
C SER A 507 46.75 9.24 3.85
N LEU A 508 46.92 10.57 3.88
CA LEU A 508 48.15 11.26 3.49
C LEU A 508 49.25 10.91 4.50
N ARG A 509 49.79 9.69 4.40
CA ARG A 509 51.04 9.24 5.03
C ARG A 509 51.62 8.09 4.20
N GLN A 510 52.09 8.40 3.01
CA GLN A 510 53.14 7.64 2.31
C GLN A 510 53.60 8.40 1.05
N ILE A 511 53.98 9.67 1.22
CA ILE A 511 54.94 10.34 0.34
C ILE A 511 55.82 11.22 1.23
N ALA A 512 56.82 10.60 1.84
CA ALA A 512 58.09 11.22 2.22
C ALA A 512 58.97 10.16 2.91
N THR A 513 60.22 10.08 2.47
CA THR A 513 61.39 9.37 3.02
C THR A 513 61.62 7.93 2.54
N GLY A 514 62.74 7.76 1.81
CA GLY A 514 63.40 6.50 1.48
C GLY A 514 63.49 6.23 0.00
#